data_AF-A0A1A2B7I2-F1
#
_entry.id   AF-A0A1A2B7I2-F1
#
_cell.length_a   1.000
_cell.length_b   1.000
_cell.length_c   1.000
_cell.angle_alpha   90.00
_cell.angle_beta   90.00
_cell.angle_gamma   90.00
#
_symmetry.space_group_name_H-M   'P 1'
#
loop_
_entity.id
_entity.type
_entity.pdbx_description
1 polymer ?
#
loop_
_entity_poly.entity_id
_entity_poly.type
_entity_poly.pdbx_seq_one_letter_code
_entity_poly.pdbx_strand_id
1 'polypeptide(L)'
;MSAIYEVVRSAAGVDTEVGELWTELSQQRLAGAKEVATLLSRKGGLRSGLSVAQARDIIWVYNDPGLHHALVGTRRWSQTKYSDWLAGTLKCQLLGGL
;
A
#
# COMPACT_ATOMS: atom_id res chain seq x y z
N MET A 1 12.64 1.69 7.23
CA MET A 1 12.65 1.18 5.85
C MET A 1 12.12 2.16 4.81
N SER A 2 11.16 3.04 5.12
CA SER A 2 10.58 4.00 4.14
C SER A 2 11.60 4.95 3.50
N ALA A 3 12.62 5.41 4.23
CA ALA A 3 13.67 6.27 3.66
C ALA A 3 14.53 5.55 2.60
N ILE A 4 14.88 4.28 2.82
CA ILE A 4 15.61 3.46 1.83
C ILE A 4 14.73 3.21 0.60
N TYR A 5 13.44 2.93 0.81
CA TYR A 5 12.49 2.78 -0.28
C TYR A 5 12.41 4.02 -1.18
N GLU A 6 12.44 5.22 -0.58
CA GLU A 6 12.46 6.48 -1.31
C GLU A 6 13.75 6.70 -2.11
N VAL A 7 14.89 6.30 -1.56
CA VAL A 7 16.18 6.34 -2.29
C VAL A 7 16.16 5.40 -3.49
N VAL A 8 15.68 4.18 -3.32
CA VAL A 8 15.53 3.22 -4.44
C VAL A 8 14.56 3.77 -5.48
N ARG A 9 13.42 4.34 -5.04
CA ARG A 9 12.42 4.94 -5.94
C ARG A 9 12.99 6.08 -6.78
N SER A 10 13.78 6.97 -6.18
CA SER A 10 14.34 8.13 -6.90
C SER A 10 15.45 7.73 -7.88
N ALA A 11 16.22 6.68 -7.58
CA ALA A 11 17.30 6.20 -8.42
C ALA A 11 16.86 5.21 -9.52
N ALA A 12 15.67 4.60 -9.40
CA ALA A 12 15.17 3.60 -10.34
C ALA A 12 15.05 4.06 -11.82
N GLY A 13 14.95 5.37 -12.07
CA GLY A 13 14.87 5.93 -13.42
C GLY A 13 16.22 6.24 -14.08
N VAL A 14 17.32 6.15 -13.33
CA VAL A 14 18.66 6.54 -13.79
C VAL A 14 19.67 5.39 -13.78
N ASP A 15 19.43 4.36 -12.98
CA ASP A 15 20.26 3.17 -12.85
C ASP A 15 19.43 1.90 -13.10
N THR A 16 19.85 1.09 -14.08
CA THR A 16 19.11 -0.11 -14.49
C THR A 16 19.02 -1.16 -13.38
N GLU A 17 20.08 -1.38 -12.61
CA GLU A 17 20.09 -2.38 -11.51
C GLU A 17 19.11 -1.95 -10.41
N VAL A 18 19.10 -0.65 -10.09
CA VAL A 18 18.13 -0.09 -9.14
C VAL A 18 16.71 -0.15 -9.70
N GLY A 19 16.52 0.02 -11.01
CA GLY A 19 15.25 -0.15 -11.70
C GLY A 19 14.69 -1.57 -11.63
N GLU A 20 15.56 -2.59 -11.74
CA GLU A 20 15.20 -4.00 -11.56
C GLU A 20 14.78 -4.27 -10.10
N LEU A 21 15.55 -3.79 -9.12
CA LEU A 21 15.20 -3.90 -7.71
C LEU A 21 13.86 -3.22 -7.40
N TRP A 22 13.62 -2.03 -7.95
CA TRP A 22 12.34 -1.32 -7.79
C TRP A 22 11.17 -2.12 -8.34
N THR A 23 11.35 -2.75 -9.51
CA THR A 23 10.34 -3.60 -10.14
C THR A 23 10.03 -4.82 -9.26
N GLU A 24 11.05 -5.49 -8.75
CA GLU A 24 10.89 -6.64 -7.85
C GLU A 24 10.13 -6.24 -6.57
N LEU A 25 10.55 -5.17 -5.89
CA LEU A 25 9.88 -4.66 -4.69
C LEU A 25 8.41 -4.31 -4.96
N SER A 26 8.13 -3.71 -6.12
CA SER A 26 6.77 -3.36 -6.53
C SER A 26 5.91 -4.61 -6.76
N GLN A 27 6.45 -5.65 -7.38
CA GLN A 27 5.77 -6.93 -7.60
C GLN A 27 5.51 -7.68 -6.29
N GLN A 28 6.49 -7.75 -5.38
CA GLN A 28 6.32 -8.36 -4.06
C GLN A 28 5.21 -7.67 -3.27
N ARG A 29 5.18 -6.34 -3.28
CA ARG A 29 4.11 -5.56 -2.64
C ARG A 29 2.75 -5.83 -3.26
N LEU A 30 2.67 -5.91 -4.59
CA LEU A 30 1.43 -6.21 -5.29
C LEU A 30 0.91 -7.62 -4.97
N ALA A 31 1.81 -8.60 -4.85
CA ALA A 31 1.49 -9.96 -4.43
C ALA A 31 0.91 -9.97 -3.01
N GLY A 32 1.57 -9.32 -2.05
CA GLY A 32 1.05 -9.21 -0.67
C GLY A 32 -0.32 -8.51 -0.61
N ALA A 33 -0.51 -7.43 -1.39
CA ALA A 33 -1.81 -6.77 -1.50
C ALA A 33 -2.91 -7.70 -2.04
N LYS A 34 -2.57 -8.58 -2.99
CA LYS A 34 -3.49 -9.56 -3.57
C LYS A 34 -3.89 -10.62 -2.56
N GLU A 35 -2.97 -11.09 -1.72
CA GLU A 35 -3.25 -12.04 -0.65
C GLU A 35 -4.26 -11.47 0.34
N VAL A 36 -4.04 -10.22 0.79
CA VAL A 36 -4.97 -9.53 1.71
C VAL A 36 -6.35 -9.33 1.05
N ALA A 37 -6.40 -8.87 -0.19
CA ALA A 37 -7.66 -8.70 -0.92
C ALA A 37 -8.43 -10.02 -1.07
N THR A 38 -7.73 -11.11 -1.36
CA THR A 38 -8.30 -12.46 -1.48
C THR A 38 -8.85 -12.94 -0.13
N LEU A 39 -8.12 -12.70 0.96
CA LEU A 39 -8.57 -13.04 2.30
C LEU A 39 -9.85 -12.30 2.68
N LEU A 40 -9.92 -11.00 2.41
CA LEU A 40 -11.11 -10.18 2.67
C LEU A 40 -12.32 -10.68 1.87
N SER A 41 -12.12 -11.02 0.59
CA SER A 41 -13.18 -11.57 -0.26
C SER A 41 -13.69 -12.92 0.26
N ARG A 42 -12.79 -13.83 0.63
CA ARG A 42 -13.16 -15.16 1.18
C ARG A 42 -13.97 -15.04 2.48
N LYS A 43 -13.74 -14.00 3.26
CA LYS A 43 -14.49 -13.71 4.50
C LYS A 43 -15.80 -12.96 4.25
N GLY A 44 -16.15 -12.67 2.99
CA GLY A 44 -17.32 -11.85 2.65
C GLY A 44 -17.22 -10.39 3.12
N GLY A 45 -16.01 -9.92 3.42
CA GLY A 45 -15.80 -8.59 4.02
C GLY A 45 -15.76 -7.45 2.99
N LEU A 46 -15.56 -7.74 1.70
CA LEU A 46 -15.50 -6.70 0.68
C LEU A 46 -16.87 -6.05 0.48
N ARG A 47 -16.89 -4.73 0.30
CA ARG A 47 -18.12 -3.99 -0.03
C ARG A 47 -18.74 -4.50 -1.33
N SER A 48 -20.05 -4.36 -1.44
CA SER A 48 -20.79 -4.78 -2.64
C SER A 48 -20.22 -4.12 -3.91
N GLY A 49 -20.08 -4.91 -4.96
CA GLY A 49 -19.54 -4.47 -6.26
C GLY A 49 -18.02 -4.28 -6.32
N LEU A 50 -17.27 -4.53 -5.23
CA LEU A 50 -15.81 -4.42 -5.25
C LEU A 50 -15.15 -5.77 -5.55
N SER A 51 -14.44 -5.85 -6.68
CA SER A 51 -13.68 -7.05 -7.05
C SER A 51 -12.39 -7.18 -6.24
N VAL A 52 -11.86 -8.41 -6.16
CA VAL A 52 -10.54 -8.69 -5.54
C VAL A 52 -9.42 -7.90 -6.23
N ALA A 53 -9.47 -7.72 -7.55
CA ALA A 53 -8.48 -6.95 -8.29
C ALA A 53 -8.49 -5.47 -7.90
N GLN A 54 -9.68 -4.86 -7.81
CA GLN A 54 -9.81 -3.48 -7.35
C GLN A 54 -9.38 -3.33 -5.88
N ALA A 55 -9.76 -4.26 -5.01
CA ALA A 55 -9.34 -4.27 -3.62
C ALA A 55 -7.80 -4.38 -3.47
N ARG A 56 -7.15 -5.23 -4.28
CA ARG A 56 -5.68 -5.33 -4.34
C ARG A 56 -5.08 -3.98 -4.69
N ASP A 57 -5.57 -3.31 -5.74
CA ASP A 57 -4.99 -2.05 -6.21
C ASP A 57 -5.14 -0.95 -5.15
N ILE A 58 -6.29 -0.89 -4.47
CA ILE A 58 -6.52 0.01 -3.33
C ILE A 58 -5.50 -0.26 -2.21
N ILE A 59 -5.34 -1.53 -1.79
CA ILE A 59 -4.40 -1.91 -0.73
C ILE A 59 -2.96 -1.57 -1.14
N TRP A 60 -2.59 -1.85 -2.39
CA TRP A 60 -1.27 -1.56 -2.93
C TRP A 60 -0.97 -0.05 -2.92
N VAL A 61 -1.91 0.81 -3.30
CA VAL A 61 -1.73 2.27 -3.23
C VAL A 61 -1.56 2.76 -1.80
N TYR A 62 -2.40 2.31 -0.87
CA TYR A 62 -2.40 2.84 0.50
C TYR A 62 -1.30 2.26 1.40
N ASN A 63 -0.82 1.04 1.12
CA ASN A 63 0.31 0.44 1.84
C ASN A 63 1.66 0.79 1.17
N ASP A 64 1.78 1.97 0.57
CA ASP A 64 2.99 2.46 -0.06
C ASP A 64 3.97 3.02 0.98
N PRO A 65 5.23 2.53 1.06
CA PRO A 65 6.21 3.05 2.00
C PRO A 65 6.55 4.54 1.78
N GLY A 66 6.37 5.05 0.56
CA GLY A 66 6.49 6.47 0.24
C GLY A 66 5.36 7.30 0.83
N LEU A 67 4.14 6.74 0.98
CA LEU A 67 3.05 7.39 1.68
C LEU A 67 3.35 7.55 3.18
N HIS A 68 3.93 6.51 3.79
CA HIS A 68 4.47 6.61 5.14
C HIS A 68 5.58 7.67 5.23
N HIS A 69 6.54 7.69 4.30
CA HIS A 69 7.60 8.69 4.28
C HIS A 69 7.02 10.12 4.21
N ALA A 70 6.07 10.35 3.31
CA ALA A 70 5.44 11.66 3.15
C ALA A 70 4.69 12.11 4.42
N LEU A 71 3.86 11.25 5.02
CA LEU A 71 3.03 11.65 6.16
C LEU A 71 3.80 11.69 7.48
N VAL A 72 4.59 10.67 7.78
CA VAL A 72 5.35 10.56 9.04
C VAL A 72 6.69 11.28 8.96
N GLY A 73 7.45 11.01 7.89
CA GLY A 73 8.78 11.59 7.69
C GLY A 73 8.73 13.08 7.40
N THR A 74 7.96 13.50 6.39
CA THR A 74 7.91 14.91 5.94
C THR A 74 6.88 15.73 6.71
N ARG A 75 5.63 15.25 6.82
CA ARG A 75 4.52 16.01 7.46
C ARG A 75 4.43 15.78 8.97
N ARG A 76 5.37 15.01 9.55
CA ARG A 76 5.55 14.81 10.99
C ARG A 76 4.30 14.29 11.71
N TRP A 77 3.49 13.49 11.04
CA TRP A 77 2.44 12.73 11.73
C TRP A 77 3.08 11.75 12.71
N SER A 78 2.45 11.57 13.87
CA SER A 78 2.82 10.46 14.74
C SER A 78 2.48 9.13 14.07
N GLN A 79 3.21 8.07 14.46
CA GLN A 79 2.95 6.72 13.96
C GLN A 79 1.51 6.30 14.20
N THR A 80 0.96 6.61 15.39
CA THR A 80 -0.43 6.32 15.76
C THR A 80 -1.40 7.00 14.81
N LYS A 81 -1.22 8.31 14.56
CA LYS A 81 -2.10 9.06 13.65
C LYS A 81 -2.08 8.48 12.24
N TYR A 82 -0.90 8.09 11.73
CA TYR A 82 -0.78 7.43 10.43
C TYR A 82 -1.52 6.09 10.39
N SER A 83 -1.32 5.24 11.40
CA SER A 83 -1.96 3.93 11.49
C SER A 83 -3.49 4.05 11.57
N ASP A 84 -4.01 4.96 12.39
CA ASP A 84 -5.46 5.18 12.53
C ASP A 84 -6.09 5.66 11.23
N TRP A 85 -5.43 6.63 10.58
CA TRP A 85 -5.87 7.14 9.28
C TRP A 85 -5.84 6.07 8.19
N LEU A 86 -4.76 5.29 8.10
CA LEU A 86 -4.61 4.23 7.11
C LEU A 86 -5.68 3.15 7.31
N ALA A 87 -5.88 2.71 8.56
CA ALA A 87 -6.91 1.73 8.90
C ALA A 87 -8.32 2.24 8.59
N GLY A 88 -8.64 3.49 8.96
CA GLY A 88 -9.92 4.11 8.64
C GLY A 88 -10.15 4.21 7.13
N THR A 89 -9.14 4.64 6.38
CA THR A 89 -9.21 4.77 4.91
C THR A 89 -9.43 3.41 4.25
N LEU A 90 -8.67 2.38 4.63
CA LEU A 90 -8.83 1.03 4.09
C LEU A 90 -10.20 0.43 4.45
N LYS A 91 -10.69 0.63 5.67
CA LYS A 91 -12.03 0.19 6.07
C LYS A 91 -13.11 0.81 5.17
N CYS A 92 -13.09 2.14 5.01
CA CYS A 92 -14.06 2.85 4.17
C CYS A 92 -14.00 2.45 2.69
N GLN A 93 -12.80 2.18 2.16
CA GLN A 93 -12.65 1.82 0.76
C GLN A 93 -12.99 0.35 0.48
N LEU A 94 -12.67 -0.56 1.41
CA LEU A 94 -12.73 -1.99 1.17
C LEU A 94 -13.98 -2.66 1.73
N LEU A 95 -14.51 -2.21 2.87
CA LEU A 95 -15.54 -2.93 3.61
C LEU A 95 -16.93 -2.31 3.39
N GLY A 96 -17.95 -3.16 3.37
CA GLY A 96 -19.36 -2.74 3.26
C GLY A 96 -20.01 -2.61 4.63
N GLY A 97 -20.58 -1.43 4.93
CA GLY A 97 -21.29 -1.14 6.18
C GLY A 97 -20.35 -0.86 7.37
N LEU A 98 -20.43 0.35 7.91
CA LEU A 98 -20.03 0.67 9.28
C LEU A 98 -21.30 0.93 10.08
#